data_AF-A0A815WHG9-F1
#
_entry.id   AF-A0A815WHG9-F1
#
_cell.length_a   1.000
_cell.length_b   1.000
_cell.length_c   1.000
_cell.angle_alpha   90.00
_cell.angle_beta   90.00
_cell.angle_gamma   90.00
#
_symmetry.space_group_name_H-M   'P 1'
#
loop_
_entity.id
_entity.type
_entity.pdbx_description
1 polymer ?
#
loop_
_entity_poly.entity_id
_entity_poly.type
_entity_poly.pdbx_seq_one_letter_code
_entity_poly.pdbx_strand_id
1 'polypeptide(L)'
;MRAKLIHKSLIVIAAILFLFIVFASFRFVSNVPNPNPKDFTHTSLIYRALKQAKSLEVECEQQYQLTAVVINWKRLSSNLKDEAKYRACAEAETLACFYVDDDWDISHYMNTLIASFRSDPNVLHSVTNYVTHYNNMLWTFMDSRIELHVGFSWIGCGSVFLREHARRHLQLLEVNLENNSDLFAFSDLFFSIWLNDIPSQMVVNLLSLPATVNETNVSFSSTSNFYSSQHKSSVLAIRKLEAALRLNQPTMNITFPRKQNRRFSYCTKSPSPKDDFTFYSNVLPIDIEHIPFDIKVDSDRGTYRYVPNGPNYTHFIEYNTLKAVDNDEKHVGDHLDL
;
A
#
# COMPACT_ATOMS: atom_id res chain seq x y z
N MET A 1 44.64 18.64 -30.87
CA MET A 1 45.04 17.22 -30.89
C MET A 1 44.54 16.62 -29.57
N ARG A 2 43.29 16.12 -29.53
CA ARG A 2 42.89 14.71 -29.68
C ARG A 2 43.15 13.82 -28.44
N ALA A 3 42.05 13.55 -27.72
CA ALA A 3 41.51 12.25 -27.33
C ALA A 3 42.22 11.34 -26.29
N LYS A 4 41.48 11.05 -25.20
CA LYS A 4 41.10 9.71 -24.63
C LYS A 4 40.46 9.98 -23.25
N LEU A 5 39.19 9.73 -22.90
CA LEU A 5 38.14 8.74 -23.22
C LEU A 5 38.32 7.33 -22.61
N ILE A 6 37.60 7.11 -21.49
CA ILE A 6 36.86 5.90 -20.99
C ILE A 6 37.60 4.62 -20.55
N HIS A 7 37.47 4.30 -19.25
CA HIS A 7 37.02 3.01 -18.64
C HIS A 7 36.84 3.27 -17.12
N LYS A 8 35.67 3.28 -16.46
CA LYS A 8 34.56 2.31 -16.28
C LYS A 8 34.95 0.94 -15.68
N SER A 9 34.47 0.76 -14.44
CA SER A 9 33.82 -0.46 -13.90
C SER A 9 34.65 -1.50 -13.14
N LEU A 10 33.95 -2.11 -12.15
CA LEU A 10 34.28 -3.23 -11.27
C LEU A 10 35.07 -2.92 -9.97
N ILE A 11 34.34 -2.87 -8.85
CA ILE A 11 34.39 -3.85 -7.73
C ILE A 11 33.51 -3.28 -6.60
N VAL A 12 32.23 -3.67 -6.58
CA VAL A 12 31.32 -3.53 -5.43
C VAL A 12 30.50 -4.80 -5.39
N ILE A 13 30.96 -5.85 -4.70
CA ILE A 13 30.13 -6.94 -4.15
C ILE A 13 30.93 -7.56 -2.99
N ALA A 14 30.76 -7.06 -1.77
CA ALA A 14 31.09 -7.79 -0.54
C ALA A 14 30.67 -6.97 0.68
N ALA A 15 29.39 -6.98 1.01
CA ALA A 15 28.88 -7.01 2.39
C ALA A 15 27.37 -6.84 2.36
N ILE A 16 26.68 -7.75 3.06
CA ILE A 16 25.23 -7.78 3.33
C ILE A 16 24.43 -8.52 2.24
N LEU A 17 24.68 -9.83 2.15
CA LEU A 17 23.63 -10.81 1.81
C LEU A 17 23.07 -11.34 3.14
N PHE A 18 21.91 -10.82 3.56
CA PHE A 18 20.93 -11.67 4.24
C PHE A 18 19.74 -11.74 3.29
N LEU A 19 19.72 -12.84 2.54
CA LEU A 19 18.84 -13.10 1.43
C LEU A 19 17.66 -13.92 1.99
N PHE A 20 16.54 -13.27 2.30
CA PHE A 20 15.27 -13.99 2.40
C PHE A 20 14.70 -14.12 0.99
N ILE A 21 15.03 -15.22 0.30
CA ILE A 21 14.24 -15.67 -0.85
C ILE A 21 13.02 -16.38 -0.26
N VAL A 22 11.87 -15.71 -0.23
CA VAL A 22 10.60 -16.34 0.16
C VAL A 22 9.96 -16.90 -1.12
N PHE A 23 9.98 -18.22 -1.27
CA PHE A 23 9.11 -18.93 -2.22
C PHE A 23 7.75 -19.13 -1.54
N ALA A 24 6.77 -18.31 -1.90
CA ALA A 24 5.42 -18.40 -1.37
C ALA A 24 4.50 -19.00 -2.45
N SER A 25 4.06 -20.26 -2.26
CA SER A 25 3.08 -20.93 -3.12
C SER A 25 1.64 -20.74 -2.59
N PHE A 26 0.74 -20.14 -3.36
CA PHE A 26 -0.54 -19.63 -2.86
C PHE A 26 -1.79 -19.81 -3.73
N ARG A 27 -2.89 -20.09 -3.02
CA ARG A 27 -4.20 -20.51 -3.53
C ARG A 27 -5.21 -19.35 -3.57
N PHE A 28 -5.58 -18.94 -4.78
CA PHE A 28 -6.65 -17.99 -5.14
C PHE A 28 -8.07 -18.58 -4.93
N VAL A 29 -9.03 -17.74 -4.58
CA VAL A 29 -10.47 -18.04 -4.67
C VAL A 29 -11.17 -16.90 -5.40
N SER A 30 -11.76 -17.17 -6.57
CA SER A 30 -12.49 -16.17 -7.36
C SER A 30 -14.01 -16.33 -7.24
N ASN A 31 -14.72 -15.21 -7.39
CA ASN A 31 -16.18 -15.11 -7.54
C ASN A 31 -16.77 -16.15 -8.50
N VAL A 32 -17.83 -16.83 -8.07
CA VAL A 32 -18.56 -17.83 -8.87
C VAL A 32 -19.82 -17.18 -9.45
N PRO A 33 -20.04 -17.19 -10.79
CA PRO A 33 -21.31 -16.79 -11.39
C PRO A 33 -22.40 -17.80 -11.03
N ASN A 34 -23.58 -17.27 -10.66
CA ASN A 34 -24.80 -17.96 -10.22
C ASN A 34 -24.98 -19.41 -10.77
N PRO A 35 -24.64 -20.46 -9.99
CA PRO A 35 -24.77 -21.84 -10.44
C PRO A 35 -26.03 -22.52 -9.91
N ASN A 36 -26.50 -23.51 -10.68
CA ASN A 36 -27.72 -24.28 -10.44
C ASN A 36 -27.67 -24.99 -9.06
N PRO A 37 -28.75 -24.96 -8.23
CA PRO A 37 -28.72 -25.41 -6.84
C PRO A 37 -28.36 -26.89 -6.60
N LYS A 38 -28.30 -27.71 -7.65
CA LYS A 38 -28.10 -29.16 -7.56
C LYS A 38 -26.64 -29.62 -7.64
N ASP A 39 -25.69 -28.73 -7.92
CA ASP A 39 -24.25 -29.04 -7.99
C ASP A 39 -23.47 -28.68 -6.70
N PHE A 40 -24.19 -28.40 -5.60
CA PHE A 40 -23.61 -28.02 -4.31
C PHE A 40 -23.00 -29.22 -3.57
N THR A 41 -21.77 -29.56 -3.91
CA THR A 41 -20.80 -29.92 -2.87
C THR A 41 -19.73 -28.83 -2.88
N HIS A 42 -19.62 -28.06 -1.80
CA HIS A 42 -18.67 -26.94 -1.64
C HIS A 42 -17.25 -27.27 -2.17
N THR A 43 -16.85 -28.53 -2.05
CA THR A 43 -15.55 -29.06 -2.50
C THR A 43 -15.27 -28.89 -3.99
N SER A 44 -16.26 -29.05 -4.88
CA SER A 44 -16.02 -29.02 -6.33
C SER A 44 -15.80 -27.58 -6.85
N LEU A 45 -16.50 -26.61 -6.27
CA LEU A 45 -16.30 -25.17 -6.51
C LEU A 45 -14.94 -24.70 -5.97
N ILE A 46 -14.61 -25.11 -4.74
CA ILE A 46 -13.31 -24.85 -4.12
C ILE A 46 -12.20 -25.43 -5.00
N TYR A 47 -12.33 -26.66 -5.50
CA TYR A 47 -11.32 -27.30 -6.34
C TYR A 47 -11.12 -26.63 -7.71
N ARG A 48 -12.20 -26.17 -8.36
CA ARG A 48 -12.09 -25.41 -9.61
C ARG A 48 -11.42 -24.06 -9.41
N ALA A 49 -11.83 -23.31 -8.37
CA ALA A 49 -11.19 -22.05 -8.00
C ALA A 49 -9.70 -22.24 -7.69
N LEU A 50 -9.36 -23.31 -6.95
CA LEU A 50 -7.98 -23.72 -6.65
C LEU A 50 -7.15 -24.09 -7.90
N LYS A 51 -7.77 -24.61 -8.96
CA LYS A 51 -7.05 -24.97 -10.19
C LYS A 51 -6.75 -23.72 -11.03
N GLN A 52 -7.71 -22.80 -11.13
CA GLN A 52 -7.56 -21.53 -11.84
C GLN A 52 -6.56 -20.61 -11.13
N ALA A 53 -6.57 -20.61 -9.79
CA ALA A 53 -5.57 -19.98 -8.96
C ALA A 53 -4.13 -20.31 -9.38
N LYS A 54 -3.84 -21.61 -9.46
CA LYS A 54 -2.49 -22.13 -9.70
C LYS A 54 -1.96 -21.77 -11.09
N SER A 55 -2.82 -21.70 -12.10
CA SER A 55 -2.37 -21.27 -13.44
C SER A 55 -2.00 -19.80 -13.47
N LEU A 56 -2.78 -18.94 -12.79
CA LEU A 56 -2.51 -17.50 -12.69
C LEU A 56 -1.27 -17.21 -11.84
N GLU A 57 -1.05 -18.00 -10.79
CA GLU A 57 0.13 -17.89 -9.93
C GLU A 57 1.42 -18.10 -10.71
N VAL A 58 1.54 -19.19 -11.48
CA VAL A 58 2.75 -19.48 -12.28
C VAL A 58 3.03 -18.37 -13.29
N GLU A 59 1.99 -17.82 -13.92
CA GLU A 59 2.10 -16.69 -14.85
C GLU A 59 2.58 -15.43 -14.12
N CYS A 60 1.98 -15.10 -12.97
CA CYS A 60 2.39 -13.96 -12.15
C CYS A 60 3.80 -14.11 -11.55
N GLU A 61 4.24 -15.31 -11.17
CA GLU A 61 5.60 -15.54 -10.67
C GLU A 61 6.66 -15.37 -11.75
N GLN A 62 6.37 -15.86 -12.96
CA GLN A 62 7.25 -15.65 -14.10
C GLN A 62 7.29 -14.18 -14.53
N GLN A 63 6.16 -13.48 -14.44
CA GLN A 63 6.02 -12.10 -14.85
C GLN A 63 6.58 -11.11 -13.81
N TYR A 64 6.26 -11.30 -12.53
CA TYR A 64 6.56 -10.38 -11.43
C TYR A 64 7.62 -11.00 -10.51
N GLN A 65 8.87 -11.01 -10.97
CA GLN A 65 10.02 -11.26 -10.10
C GLN A 65 10.07 -10.16 -9.03
N LEU A 66 9.56 -10.46 -7.84
CA LEU A 66 9.60 -9.58 -6.68
C LEU A 66 10.97 -9.70 -6.04
N THR A 67 11.70 -8.58 -5.94
CA THR A 67 12.88 -8.47 -5.08
C THR A 67 12.48 -7.55 -3.94
N ALA A 68 12.66 -8.03 -2.71
CA ALA A 68 12.58 -7.16 -1.55
C ALA A 68 13.73 -6.15 -1.65
N VAL A 69 13.40 -4.86 -1.80
CA VAL A 69 14.40 -3.79 -1.80
C VAL A 69 14.55 -3.34 -0.36
N VAL A 70 15.58 -3.84 0.33
CA VAL A 70 15.99 -3.28 1.63
C VAL A 70 16.77 -2.00 1.32
N ILE A 71 16.12 -0.85 1.50
CA ILE A 71 16.73 0.45 1.22
C ILE A 71 17.58 0.86 2.42
N ASN A 72 18.86 0.46 2.42
CA ASN A 72 19.86 1.12 3.26
C ASN A 72 20.49 2.26 2.46
N TRP A 73 19.80 3.41 2.38
CA TRP A 73 20.30 4.57 1.64
C TRP A 73 21.41 5.29 2.42
N LYS A 74 22.58 4.67 2.51
CA LYS A 74 23.77 5.20 3.19
C LYS A 74 24.45 6.40 2.50
N ARG A 75 23.89 6.90 1.39
CA ARG A 75 24.60 7.79 0.45
C ARG A 75 24.06 9.22 0.31
N LEU A 76 23.09 9.63 1.13
CA LEU A 76 22.56 11.00 1.10
C LEU A 76 23.08 11.83 2.27
N SER A 77 23.38 13.10 2.00
CA SER A 77 23.74 14.09 3.02
C SER A 77 22.54 14.53 3.88
N SER A 78 21.32 14.10 3.53
CA SER A 78 20.08 14.47 4.20
C SER A 78 19.04 13.35 4.14
N ASN A 79 18.22 13.24 5.18
CA ASN A 79 17.11 12.29 5.24
C ASN A 79 15.96 12.77 4.34
N LEU A 80 15.68 12.04 3.25
CA LEU A 80 14.60 12.34 2.29
C LEU A 80 13.19 11.93 2.76
N LYS A 81 13.06 11.38 3.97
CA LYS A 81 11.78 10.99 4.58
C LYS A 81 11.00 10.07 3.64
N ASP A 82 9.70 10.30 3.46
CA ASP A 82 8.83 9.44 2.66
C ASP A 82 9.26 9.36 1.19
N GLU A 83 9.91 10.39 0.65
CA GLU A 83 10.33 10.41 -0.76
C GLU A 83 11.34 9.29 -1.10
N ALA A 84 12.17 8.90 -0.13
CA ALA A 84 13.26 7.95 -0.32
C ALA A 84 12.79 6.62 -0.92
N LYS A 85 11.63 6.12 -0.47
CA LYS A 85 11.08 4.84 -0.89
C LYS A 85 10.67 4.82 -2.36
N TYR A 86 10.13 5.93 -2.86
CA TYR A 86 9.74 6.06 -4.26
C TYR A 86 10.95 6.18 -5.19
N ARG A 87 11.99 6.92 -4.78
CA ARG A 87 13.25 7.01 -5.53
C ARG A 87 13.91 5.64 -5.66
N ALA A 88 14.04 4.92 -4.55
CA ALA A 88 14.62 3.59 -4.57
C ALA A 88 13.79 2.62 -5.42
N CYS A 89 12.46 2.66 -5.30
CA CYS A 89 11.60 1.82 -6.11
C CYS A 89 11.72 2.14 -7.61
N ALA A 90 11.76 3.42 -7.98
CA ALA A 90 11.90 3.86 -9.37
C ALA A 90 13.22 3.39 -10.02
N GLU A 91 14.29 3.29 -9.22
CA GLU A 91 15.62 2.83 -9.61
C GLU A 91 15.81 1.31 -9.52
N ALA A 92 14.94 0.60 -8.80
CA ALA A 92 15.03 -0.85 -8.62
C ALA A 92 14.97 -1.58 -9.99
N GLU A 93 15.66 -2.73 -10.10
CA GLU A 93 15.65 -3.54 -11.32
C GLU A 93 14.33 -4.29 -11.54
N THR A 94 13.60 -4.56 -10.46
CA THR A 94 12.33 -5.31 -10.47
C THR A 94 11.13 -4.50 -10.94
N LEU A 95 10.05 -5.21 -11.27
CA LEU A 95 8.79 -4.59 -11.72
C LEU A 95 7.97 -3.99 -10.58
N ALA A 96 8.15 -4.50 -9.37
CA ALA A 96 7.43 -4.09 -8.17
C ALA A 96 8.37 -4.00 -6.98
N CYS A 97 7.94 -3.25 -5.99
CA CYS A 97 8.68 -2.94 -4.79
C CYS A 97 7.84 -3.32 -3.58
N PHE A 98 8.49 -3.96 -2.62
CA PHE A 98 7.97 -4.16 -1.28
C PHE A 98 8.63 -3.13 -0.36
N TYR A 99 7.85 -2.50 0.51
CA TYR A 99 8.32 -1.49 1.44
C TYR A 99 7.70 -1.67 2.83
N VAL A 100 8.51 -1.48 3.87
CA VAL A 100 8.12 -1.43 5.28
C VAL A 100 9.05 -0.45 6.00
N ASP A 101 8.53 0.35 6.93
CA ASP A 101 9.33 1.19 7.82
C ASP A 101 10.11 0.30 8.82
N ASP A 102 11.16 0.84 9.41
CA ASP A 102 12.01 0.16 10.40
C ASP A 102 11.34 -0.08 11.77
N ASP A 103 10.18 0.51 12.00
CA ASP A 103 9.42 0.39 13.26
C ASP A 103 8.42 -0.79 13.29
N TRP A 104 8.27 -1.55 12.20
CA TRP A 104 7.24 -2.59 12.07
C TRP A 104 7.77 -3.96 11.62
N ASP A 105 7.39 -5.01 12.35
CA ASP A 105 7.51 -6.40 11.88
C ASP A 105 6.21 -6.85 11.24
N ILE A 106 6.30 -7.16 9.94
CA ILE A 106 5.18 -7.66 9.14
C ILE A 106 5.52 -8.97 8.43
N SER A 107 6.58 -9.65 8.86
CA SER A 107 7.06 -10.92 8.29
C SER A 107 5.94 -11.97 8.18
N HIS A 108 5.06 -12.01 9.18
CA HIS A 108 3.91 -12.92 9.24
C HIS A 108 2.81 -12.65 8.21
N TYR A 109 2.82 -11.50 7.54
CA TYR A 109 1.79 -11.09 6.57
C TYR A 109 2.34 -10.88 5.16
N MET A 110 3.63 -11.14 4.96
CA MET A 110 4.30 -10.90 3.68
C MET A 110 3.72 -11.75 2.55
N ASN A 111 3.41 -13.02 2.81
CA ASN A 111 2.93 -13.92 1.77
C ASN A 111 1.53 -13.53 1.32
N THR A 112 0.62 -13.25 2.25
CA THR A 112 -0.72 -12.76 1.94
C THR A 112 -0.66 -11.40 1.25
N LEU A 113 0.24 -10.50 1.65
CA LEU A 113 0.39 -9.20 0.99
C LEU A 113 0.87 -9.34 -0.46
N ILE A 114 1.84 -10.22 -0.70
CA ILE A 114 2.33 -10.54 -2.05
C ILE A 114 1.25 -11.24 -2.88
N ALA A 115 0.52 -12.19 -2.31
CA ALA A 115 -0.57 -12.88 -2.97
C ALA A 115 -1.70 -11.91 -3.36
N SER A 116 -2.05 -10.99 -2.46
CA SER A 116 -2.97 -9.89 -2.71
C SER A 116 -2.48 -9.06 -3.90
N PHE A 117 -1.21 -8.63 -3.90
CA PHE A 117 -0.62 -7.89 -5.02
C PHE A 117 -0.68 -8.63 -6.35
N ARG A 118 -0.36 -9.93 -6.37
CA ARG A 118 -0.43 -10.75 -7.58
C ARG A 118 -1.85 -10.87 -8.15
N SER A 119 -2.88 -10.68 -7.32
CA SER A 119 -4.28 -10.72 -7.75
C SER A 119 -4.71 -9.48 -8.54
N ASP A 120 -4.11 -8.32 -8.26
CA ASP A 120 -4.39 -7.07 -8.95
C ASP A 120 -3.19 -6.09 -8.87
N PRO A 121 -2.10 -6.34 -9.61
CA PRO A 121 -0.84 -5.62 -9.45
C PRO A 121 -0.94 -4.12 -9.82
N ASN A 122 -2.04 -3.70 -10.45
CA ASN A 122 -2.25 -2.31 -10.86
C ASN A 122 -2.70 -1.40 -9.71
N VAL A 123 -2.78 -1.91 -8.48
CA VAL A 123 -3.22 -1.15 -7.32
C VAL A 123 -2.16 -1.15 -6.24
N LEU A 124 -2.26 -0.20 -5.32
CA LEU A 124 -1.46 -0.22 -4.11
C LEU A 124 -2.01 -1.28 -3.17
N HIS A 125 -1.16 -2.20 -2.73
CA HIS A 125 -1.48 -3.15 -1.66
C HIS A 125 -0.74 -2.74 -0.39
N SER A 126 -1.43 -2.79 0.75
CA SER A 126 -0.82 -2.48 2.04
C SER A 126 -1.42 -3.31 3.16
N VAL A 127 -0.69 -3.38 4.27
CA VAL A 127 -1.22 -3.86 5.55
C VAL A 127 -1.14 -2.75 6.59
N THR A 128 -2.08 -2.71 7.52
CA THR A 128 -2.03 -1.77 8.64
C THR A 128 -2.92 -2.22 9.81
N ASN A 129 -2.84 -1.54 10.95
CA ASN A 129 -3.72 -1.83 12.08
C ASN A 129 -5.13 -1.23 11.88
N TYR A 130 -6.10 -1.66 12.68
CA TYR A 130 -7.50 -1.26 12.50
C TYR A 130 -7.72 0.25 12.66
N VAL A 131 -7.01 0.93 13.56
CA VAL A 131 -7.18 2.38 13.79
C VAL A 131 -6.72 3.16 12.56
N THR A 132 -5.52 2.85 12.07
CA THR A 132 -4.97 3.47 10.86
C THR A 132 -5.82 3.13 9.64
N HIS A 133 -6.32 1.90 9.52
CA HIS A 133 -7.21 1.51 8.43
C HIS A 133 -8.50 2.34 8.43
N TYR A 134 -9.15 2.50 9.58
CA TYR A 134 -10.34 3.35 9.69
C TYR A 134 -10.05 4.78 9.26
N ASN A 135 -8.94 5.36 9.74
CA ASN A 135 -8.51 6.69 9.34
C ASN A 135 -8.28 6.79 7.82
N ASN A 136 -7.64 5.79 7.21
CA ASN A 136 -7.41 5.72 5.77
C ASN A 136 -8.72 5.63 4.97
N MET A 137 -9.72 4.88 5.45
CA MET A 137 -11.03 4.80 4.81
C MET A 137 -11.78 6.15 4.83
N LEU A 138 -11.63 6.93 5.90
CA LEU A 138 -12.21 8.28 5.96
C LEU A 138 -11.58 9.24 4.93
N TRP A 139 -10.37 8.91 4.47
CA TRP A 139 -9.66 9.56 3.36
C TRP A 139 -9.91 8.87 2.01
N THR A 140 -11.11 8.33 1.83
CA THR A 140 -11.57 7.82 0.53
C THR A 140 -12.60 8.77 -0.05
N PHE A 141 -12.39 9.15 -1.32
CA PHE A 141 -13.18 10.15 -2.01
C PHE A 141 -13.65 9.60 -3.36
N MET A 142 -14.95 9.70 -3.60
CA MET A 142 -15.56 9.24 -4.85
C MET A 142 -16.43 10.35 -5.47
N ASP A 143 -16.18 10.64 -6.75
CA ASP A 143 -17.03 11.49 -7.58
C ASP A 143 -16.99 11.00 -9.03
N SER A 144 -18.01 10.22 -9.40
CA SER A 144 -18.14 9.62 -10.73
C SER A 144 -18.26 10.64 -11.86
N ARG A 145 -18.65 11.88 -11.57
CA ARG A 145 -18.79 12.95 -12.59
C ARG A 145 -17.44 13.40 -13.13
N ILE A 146 -16.37 13.19 -12.37
CA ILE A 146 -15.01 13.58 -12.74
C ILE A 146 -14.04 12.38 -12.73
N GLU A 147 -14.56 11.15 -12.56
CA GLU A 147 -13.78 9.92 -12.44
C GLU A 147 -12.76 9.99 -11.29
N LEU A 148 -13.17 10.59 -10.17
CA LEU A 148 -12.41 10.58 -8.92
C LEU A 148 -12.79 9.33 -8.13
N HIS A 149 -11.83 8.44 -7.90
CA HIS A 149 -12.03 7.19 -7.17
C HIS A 149 -10.75 6.88 -6.39
N VAL A 150 -10.53 7.59 -5.30
CA VAL A 150 -9.24 7.61 -4.61
C VAL A 150 -9.38 7.19 -3.16
N GLY A 151 -8.43 6.38 -2.67
CA GLY A 151 -8.28 6.06 -1.25
C GLY A 151 -6.88 6.41 -0.75
N PHE A 152 -6.77 6.74 0.53
CA PHE A 152 -5.49 6.91 1.18
C PHE A 152 -4.97 5.59 1.75
N SER A 153 -3.65 5.44 1.82
CA SER A 153 -3.00 4.36 2.54
C SER A 153 -1.70 4.85 3.14
N TRP A 154 -1.52 4.67 4.44
CA TRP A 154 -0.18 4.75 5.06
C TRP A 154 0.66 3.55 4.60
N ILE A 155 1.80 3.80 3.97
CA ILE A 155 2.60 2.79 3.24
C ILE A 155 3.69 2.17 4.13
N GLY A 156 4.00 2.85 5.24
CA GLY A 156 4.99 2.45 6.24
C GLY A 156 4.77 1.09 6.90
N CYS A 157 3.52 0.69 7.06
CA CYS A 157 3.18 -0.55 7.76
C CYS A 157 3.34 -1.82 6.92
N GLY A 158 3.98 -1.76 5.75
CA GLY A 158 4.07 -2.88 4.80
C GLY A 158 3.20 -2.63 3.58
N SER A 159 3.82 -2.59 2.41
CA SER A 159 3.15 -2.30 1.14
C SER A 159 3.85 -2.91 -0.06
N VAL A 160 3.09 -3.13 -1.13
CA VAL A 160 3.58 -3.58 -2.44
C VAL A 160 2.93 -2.75 -3.53
N PHE A 161 3.75 -2.25 -4.46
CA PHE A 161 3.30 -1.48 -5.62
C PHE A 161 4.28 -1.59 -6.79
N LEU A 162 3.81 -1.27 -8.00
CA LEU A 162 4.63 -1.29 -9.21
C LEU A 162 5.67 -0.17 -9.22
N ARG A 163 6.86 -0.47 -9.75
CA ARG A 163 7.92 0.51 -10.04
C ARG A 163 7.44 1.66 -10.92
N GLU A 164 6.55 1.36 -11.87
CA GLU A 164 5.95 2.36 -12.75
C GLU A 164 5.09 3.38 -11.99
N HIS A 165 4.43 2.96 -10.91
CA HIS A 165 3.70 3.88 -10.03
C HIS A 165 4.65 4.83 -9.31
N ALA A 166 5.78 4.34 -8.81
CA ALA A 166 6.81 5.17 -8.18
C ALA A 166 7.40 6.20 -9.16
N ARG A 167 7.73 5.78 -10.38
CA ARG A 167 8.27 6.66 -11.43
C ARG A 167 7.30 7.79 -11.79
N ARG A 168 6.04 7.44 -12.06
CA ARG A 168 4.99 8.43 -12.34
C ARG A 168 4.78 9.36 -11.16
N HIS A 169 4.82 8.84 -9.94
CA HIS A 169 4.65 9.64 -8.74
C HIS A 169 5.75 10.70 -8.59
N LEU A 170 7.02 10.33 -8.76
CA LEU A 170 8.14 11.29 -8.72
C LEU A 170 7.98 12.39 -9.77
N GLN A 171 7.58 12.03 -11.00
CA GLN A 171 7.27 13.00 -12.05
C GLN A 171 6.12 13.93 -11.67
N LEU A 172 5.05 13.40 -11.05
CA LEU A 172 3.94 14.19 -10.57
C LEU A 172 4.35 15.14 -9.43
N LEU A 173 5.24 14.72 -8.52
CA LEU A 173 5.77 15.58 -7.46
C LEU A 173 6.54 16.76 -8.06
N GLU A 174 7.46 16.49 -8.98
CA GLU A 174 8.26 17.52 -9.66
C GLU A 174 7.37 18.57 -10.35
N VAL A 175 6.37 18.12 -11.11
CA VAL A 175 5.48 19.04 -11.86
C VAL A 175 4.49 19.77 -10.95
N ASN A 176 3.93 19.11 -9.93
CA ASN A 176 2.84 19.69 -9.16
C ASN A 176 3.28 20.44 -7.90
N LEU A 177 4.50 20.15 -7.41
CA LEU A 177 5.05 20.69 -6.17
C LEU A 177 6.38 21.44 -6.36
N GLU A 178 6.71 21.89 -7.58
CA GLU A 178 7.92 22.70 -7.86
C GLU A 178 8.08 23.87 -6.86
N ASN A 179 6.99 24.58 -6.57
CA ASN A 179 6.96 25.70 -5.62
C ASN A 179 6.74 25.30 -4.15
N ASN A 180 6.68 24.00 -3.84
CA ASN A 180 6.43 23.44 -2.50
C ASN A 180 7.31 22.20 -2.28
N SER A 181 8.60 22.27 -2.62
CA SER A 181 9.52 21.12 -2.55
C SER A 181 9.74 20.60 -1.13
N ASP A 182 9.46 21.42 -0.10
CA ASP A 182 9.43 21.02 1.31
C ASP A 182 8.41 19.90 1.58
N LEU A 183 7.35 19.81 0.77
CA LEU A 183 6.31 18.80 0.92
C LEU A 183 6.69 17.44 0.33
N PHE A 184 7.84 17.33 -0.35
CA PHE A 184 8.34 16.03 -0.84
C PHE A 184 8.56 15.06 0.32
N ALA A 185 8.89 15.58 1.51
CA ALA A 185 9.02 14.78 2.73
C ALA A 185 7.74 14.04 3.15
N PHE A 186 6.58 14.42 2.61
CA PHE A 186 5.26 13.83 2.86
C PHE A 186 4.74 13.05 1.63
N SER A 187 5.63 12.49 0.83
CA SER A 187 5.31 11.80 -0.43
C SER A 187 4.24 10.72 -0.28
N ASP A 188 4.13 10.03 0.87
CA ASP A 188 3.11 9.00 1.10
C ASP A 188 1.68 9.53 0.94
N LEU A 189 1.43 10.77 1.36
CA LEU A 189 0.12 11.43 1.20
C LEU A 189 -0.22 11.65 -0.27
N PHE A 190 0.77 12.07 -1.04
CA PHE A 190 0.59 12.34 -2.47
C PHE A 190 0.50 11.04 -3.27
N PHE A 191 1.29 10.02 -2.95
CA PHE A 191 1.38 8.79 -3.73
C PHE A 191 0.05 8.07 -3.84
N SER A 192 -0.53 7.63 -2.71
CA SER A 192 -1.76 6.84 -2.76
C SER A 192 -2.92 7.65 -3.35
N ILE A 193 -2.96 8.95 -3.04
CA ILE A 193 -3.99 9.84 -3.56
C ILE A 193 -3.88 9.98 -5.09
N TRP A 194 -2.67 10.20 -5.60
CA TRP A 194 -2.46 10.45 -7.03
C TRP A 194 -2.49 9.19 -7.90
N LEU A 195 -2.58 8.01 -7.32
CA LEU A 195 -2.96 6.80 -8.06
C LEU A 195 -4.40 6.86 -8.55
N ASN A 196 -5.24 7.76 -7.99
CA ASN A 196 -6.68 7.84 -8.24
C ASN A 196 -7.34 6.45 -8.26
N ASP A 197 -6.93 5.64 -7.30
CA ASP A 197 -7.40 4.28 -7.12
C ASP A 197 -7.51 4.01 -5.63
N ILE A 198 -8.33 3.04 -5.25
CA ILE A 198 -8.53 2.67 -3.85
C ILE A 198 -7.56 1.54 -3.51
N PRO A 199 -6.66 1.73 -2.52
CA PRO A 199 -5.72 0.70 -2.12
C PRO A 199 -6.42 -0.56 -1.63
N SER A 200 -5.85 -1.73 -1.92
CA SER A 200 -6.23 -2.95 -1.22
C SER A 200 -5.47 -3.02 0.10
N GLN A 201 -6.15 -2.69 1.19
CA GLN A 201 -5.53 -2.62 2.51
C GLN A 201 -6.06 -3.72 3.42
N MET A 202 -5.15 -4.50 4.00
CA MET A 202 -5.48 -5.57 4.95
C MET A 202 -5.29 -5.09 6.38
N VAL A 203 -6.28 -5.40 7.23
CA VAL A 203 -6.18 -5.15 8.67
C VAL A 203 -5.43 -6.32 9.33
N VAL A 204 -4.32 -6.00 10.00
CA VAL A 204 -3.44 -6.96 10.65
C VAL A 204 -3.11 -6.53 12.09
N ASN A 205 -2.55 -7.46 12.87
CA ASN A 205 -1.97 -7.11 14.16
C ASN A 205 -0.52 -6.67 13.95
N LEU A 206 -0.27 -5.36 13.85
CA LEU A 206 1.08 -4.84 13.64
C LEU A 206 1.92 -5.01 14.90
N LEU A 207 3.09 -5.64 14.76
CA LEU A 207 4.09 -5.75 15.80
C LEU A 207 5.08 -4.59 15.67
N SER A 208 5.17 -3.76 16.71
CA SER A 208 6.16 -2.68 16.75
C SER A 208 7.53 -3.24 17.11
N LEU A 209 8.54 -2.85 16.34
CA LEU A 209 9.93 -3.11 16.67
C LEU A 209 10.41 -2.03 17.66
N PRO A 210 11.02 -2.40 18.79
CA PRO A 210 11.54 -1.43 19.73
C PRO A 210 12.71 -0.66 19.12
N ALA A 211 12.69 0.66 19.24
CA ALA A 211 13.83 1.51 18.91
C ALA A 211 15.09 1.02 19.64
N THR A 212 16.22 0.98 18.95
CA THR A 212 17.47 0.56 19.59
C THR A 212 17.91 1.61 20.62
N VAL A 213 18.52 1.18 21.73
CA VAL A 213 18.91 2.07 22.87
C VAL A 213 19.83 3.23 22.46
N ASN A 214 20.44 3.17 21.27
CA ASN A 214 21.34 4.18 20.72
C ASN A 214 20.74 5.05 19.61
N GLU A 215 19.46 4.89 19.28
CA GLU A 215 18.78 5.76 18.31
C GLU A 215 18.51 7.14 18.92
N THR A 216 19.27 8.12 18.44
CA THR A 216 19.11 9.54 18.81
C THR A 216 18.21 10.29 17.82
N ASN A 217 17.84 9.66 16.71
CA ASN A 217 16.97 10.24 15.69
C ASN A 217 15.52 10.09 16.14
N VAL A 218 14.85 11.23 16.36
CA VAL A 218 13.41 11.23 16.64
C VAL A 218 12.64 11.01 15.34
N SER A 219 11.51 10.30 15.41
CA SER A 219 10.66 10.03 14.25
C SER A 219 10.25 11.33 13.54
N PHE A 220 10.09 11.28 12.23
CA PHE A 220 9.65 12.46 11.47
C PHE A 220 8.28 12.98 11.94
N SER A 221 7.42 12.05 12.36
CA SER A 221 6.09 12.30 12.90
C SER A 221 6.08 13.05 14.24
N SER A 222 7.19 13.07 14.98
CA SER A 222 7.29 13.77 16.26
C SER A 222 7.66 15.25 16.15
N THR A 223 7.91 15.75 14.93
CA THR A 223 8.28 17.16 14.72
C THR A 223 7.09 18.09 14.99
N SER A 224 7.33 19.26 15.58
CA SER A 224 6.28 20.16 16.08
C SER A 224 5.26 20.60 15.00
N ASN A 225 5.68 20.66 13.75
CA ASN A 225 4.83 21.08 12.63
C ASN A 225 4.25 19.91 11.81
N PHE A 226 4.54 18.65 12.20
CA PHE A 226 4.19 17.48 11.40
C PHE A 226 2.72 17.46 11.00
N TYR A 227 1.79 17.59 11.96
CA TYR A 227 0.36 17.51 11.69
C TYR A 227 -0.15 18.64 10.78
N SER A 228 0.41 19.84 10.91
CA SER A 228 0.06 20.97 10.05
C SER A 228 0.51 20.72 8.61
N SER A 229 1.76 20.28 8.44
CA SER A 229 2.32 19.96 7.12
C SER A 229 1.66 18.72 6.49
N GLN A 230 1.31 17.72 7.29
CA GLN A 230 0.55 16.56 6.87
C GLN A 230 -0.81 17.00 6.33
N HIS A 231 -1.59 17.75 7.11
CA HIS A 231 -2.89 18.25 6.68
C HIS A 231 -2.78 19.11 5.41
N LYS A 232 -1.84 20.06 5.37
CA LYS A 232 -1.57 20.88 4.18
C LYS A 232 -1.28 20.03 2.94
N SER A 233 -0.45 19.00 3.09
CA SER A 233 -0.06 18.08 2.01
C SER A 233 -1.25 17.27 1.52
N SER A 234 -2.06 16.72 2.42
CA SER A 234 -3.21 15.91 2.05
C SER A 234 -4.29 16.73 1.31
N VAL A 235 -4.60 17.94 1.80
CA VAL A 235 -5.54 18.86 1.11
C VAL A 235 -5.00 19.26 -0.25
N LEU A 236 -3.69 19.55 -0.36
CA LEU A 236 -3.07 19.89 -1.63
C LEU A 236 -3.10 18.73 -2.62
N ALA A 237 -2.84 17.51 -2.17
CA ALA A 237 -2.87 16.30 -2.99
C ALA A 237 -4.24 16.13 -3.67
N ILE A 238 -5.33 16.22 -2.88
CA ILE A 238 -6.70 16.09 -3.40
C ILE A 238 -7.06 17.25 -4.31
N ARG A 239 -6.74 18.50 -3.95
CA ARG A 239 -7.03 19.67 -4.81
C ARG A 239 -6.35 19.56 -6.18
N LYS A 240 -5.10 19.10 -6.22
CA LYS A 240 -4.36 18.91 -7.47
C LYS A 240 -5.01 17.82 -8.34
N LEU A 241 -5.34 16.68 -7.73
CA LEU A 241 -6.03 15.58 -8.41
C LEU A 241 -7.40 16.03 -8.95
N GLU A 242 -8.24 16.61 -8.11
CA GLU A 242 -9.58 17.07 -8.48
C GLU A 242 -9.52 18.11 -9.61
N ALA A 243 -8.63 19.11 -9.50
CA ALA A 243 -8.49 20.13 -10.54
C ALA A 243 -8.08 19.53 -11.89
N ALA A 244 -7.13 18.59 -11.88
CA ALA A 244 -6.70 17.92 -13.11
C ALA A 244 -7.81 17.06 -13.73
N LEU A 245 -8.57 16.33 -12.89
CA LEU A 245 -9.72 15.54 -13.33
C LEU A 245 -10.87 16.40 -13.88
N ARG A 246 -11.12 17.58 -13.31
CA ARG A 246 -12.12 18.53 -13.82
C ARG A 246 -11.72 19.18 -15.14
N LEU A 247 -10.47 19.62 -15.24
CA LEU A 247 -9.98 20.34 -16.41
C LEU A 247 -9.78 19.42 -17.62
N ASN A 248 -9.67 18.11 -17.38
CA ASN A 248 -9.30 17.13 -18.40
C ASN A 248 -8.00 17.50 -19.15
N GLN A 249 -7.11 18.20 -18.46
CA GLN A 249 -5.87 18.70 -19.04
C GLN A 249 -4.70 17.80 -18.64
N PRO A 250 -3.91 17.29 -19.60
CA PRO A 250 -2.63 16.70 -19.29
C PRO A 250 -1.67 17.78 -18.77
N THR A 251 -1.20 17.65 -17.54
CA THR A 251 -0.07 18.42 -17.03
C THR A 251 1.20 17.88 -17.67
N MET A 252 1.73 18.56 -18.69
CA MET A 252 3.03 18.25 -19.31
C MET A 252 3.23 16.76 -19.69
N ASN A 253 2.28 16.17 -20.43
CA ASN A 253 2.27 14.75 -20.84
C ASN A 253 2.21 13.70 -19.70
N ILE A 254 2.12 14.12 -18.44
CA ILE A 254 1.96 13.24 -17.27
C ILE A 254 0.59 13.53 -16.68
N THR A 255 -0.34 12.61 -16.86
CA THR A 255 -1.72 12.73 -16.37
C THR A 255 -1.90 11.95 -15.08
N PHE A 256 -2.69 12.51 -14.17
CA PHE A 256 -3.33 11.67 -13.16
C PHE A 256 -4.18 10.61 -13.86
N PRO A 257 -4.07 9.33 -13.46
CA PRO A 257 -4.88 8.28 -14.03
C PRO A 257 -6.37 8.57 -13.79
N ARG A 258 -7.20 8.25 -14.79
CA ARG A 258 -8.65 8.21 -14.66
C ARG A 258 -9.06 6.76 -14.44
N LYS A 259 -9.79 6.49 -13.37
CA LYS A 259 -10.30 5.16 -13.05
C LYS A 259 -11.81 5.25 -12.97
N GLN A 260 -12.49 4.28 -13.57
CA GLN A 260 -13.92 4.13 -13.35
C GLN A 260 -14.16 3.33 -12.07
N ASN A 261 -15.36 3.48 -11.50
CA ASN A 261 -15.74 2.76 -10.29
C ASN A 261 -15.48 1.26 -10.48
N ARG A 262 -14.71 0.68 -9.57
CA ARG A 262 -14.38 -0.75 -9.55
C ARG A 262 -14.83 -1.32 -8.22
N ARG A 263 -15.34 -2.55 -8.26
CA ARG A 263 -15.80 -3.23 -7.06
C ARG A 263 -14.61 -3.50 -6.14
N PHE A 264 -14.69 -3.01 -4.91
CA PHE A 264 -13.62 -3.18 -3.92
C PHE A 264 -13.58 -4.63 -3.46
N SER A 265 -12.41 -5.26 -3.59
CA SER A 265 -12.13 -6.54 -2.96
C SER A 265 -11.40 -6.28 -1.66
N TYR A 266 -12.03 -6.60 -0.53
CA TYR A 266 -11.41 -6.44 0.77
C TYR A 266 -10.62 -7.69 1.10
N CYS A 267 -9.30 -7.60 0.97
CA CYS A 267 -8.42 -8.67 1.39
C CYS A 267 -8.38 -8.71 2.92
N THR A 268 -8.37 -9.91 3.48
CA THR A 268 -8.23 -10.16 4.91
C THR A 268 -7.02 -11.06 5.12
N LYS A 269 -6.35 -10.90 6.28
CA LYS A 269 -5.19 -11.71 6.67
C LYS A 269 -5.48 -13.21 6.60
N SER A 270 -4.43 -14.02 6.43
CA SER A 270 -4.55 -15.46 6.62
C SER A 270 -4.83 -15.80 8.10
N PRO A 271 -5.70 -16.78 8.40
CA PRO A 271 -5.72 -17.47 9.71
C PRO A 271 -4.56 -18.45 9.84
N SER A 272 -3.90 -18.85 8.74
CA SER A 272 -2.80 -19.79 8.83
C SER A 272 -1.63 -19.15 9.55
N PRO A 273 -1.04 -19.82 10.55
CA PRO A 273 0.22 -19.35 11.15
C PRO A 273 1.37 -19.22 10.15
N LYS A 274 1.28 -19.91 9.00
CA LYS A 274 2.26 -19.85 7.90
C LYS A 274 1.91 -18.82 6.83
N ASP A 275 0.84 -18.07 7.07
CA ASP A 275 0.31 -17.06 6.16
C ASP A 275 -0.20 -17.65 4.84
N ASP A 276 -0.56 -18.96 4.77
CA ASP A 276 -0.78 -19.81 3.56
C ASP A 276 -1.99 -19.51 2.64
N PHE A 277 -2.86 -18.55 2.97
CA PHE A 277 -3.96 -18.16 2.08
C PHE A 277 -4.56 -16.78 2.39
N THR A 278 -5.09 -16.11 1.37
CA THR A 278 -5.77 -14.82 1.48
C THR A 278 -7.29 -15.00 1.46
N PHE A 279 -8.00 -14.31 2.37
CA PHE A 279 -9.45 -14.24 2.33
C PHE A 279 -9.94 -12.96 1.66
N TYR A 280 -11.08 -13.07 0.99
CA TYR A 280 -11.79 -11.93 0.43
C TYR A 280 -13.11 -11.75 1.17
N SER A 281 -13.34 -10.53 1.65
CA SER A 281 -14.64 -10.07 2.14
C SER A 281 -15.23 -9.07 1.14
N ASN A 282 -16.54 -9.09 1.01
CA ASN A 282 -17.31 -8.04 0.33
C ASN A 282 -18.02 -7.12 1.31
N VAL A 283 -17.76 -7.26 2.61
CA VAL A 283 -18.38 -6.49 3.69
C VAL A 283 -17.31 -5.64 4.35
N LEU A 284 -17.43 -4.33 4.18
CA LEU A 284 -16.85 -3.38 5.12
C LEU A 284 -17.93 -2.92 6.10
N PRO A 285 -17.55 -2.59 7.34
CA PRO A 285 -18.42 -1.91 8.30
C PRO A 285 -18.75 -0.45 7.90
N ILE A 286 -18.24 0.05 6.76
CA ILE A 286 -18.56 1.37 6.20
C ILE A 286 -18.81 1.24 4.71
N ASP A 287 -19.93 1.77 4.24
CA ASP A 287 -20.27 1.84 2.83
C ASP A 287 -19.62 3.07 2.19
N ILE A 288 -18.34 2.94 1.85
CA ILE A 288 -17.53 4.02 1.25
C ILE A 288 -18.03 4.42 -0.15
N GLU A 289 -18.72 3.53 -0.87
CA GLU A 289 -19.13 3.75 -2.26
C GLU A 289 -20.20 4.84 -2.41
N HIS A 290 -20.96 5.06 -1.34
CA HIS A 290 -22.08 6.01 -1.31
C HIS A 290 -21.73 7.34 -0.63
N ILE A 291 -20.46 7.56 -0.27
CA ILE A 291 -20.05 8.78 0.42
C ILE A 291 -19.69 9.85 -0.63
N PRO A 292 -20.50 10.92 -0.80
CA PRO A 292 -20.18 11.98 -1.73
C PRO A 292 -18.93 12.74 -1.27
N PHE A 293 -18.22 13.33 -2.23
CA PHE A 293 -17.09 14.20 -1.99
C PHE A 293 -17.35 15.65 -2.42
N ASP A 294 -17.09 16.59 -1.52
CA ASP A 294 -16.97 18.03 -1.75
C ASP A 294 -15.76 18.59 -1.00
N ILE A 295 -14.71 18.96 -1.76
CA ILE A 295 -13.45 19.49 -1.21
C ILE A 295 -13.60 20.70 -0.28
N LYS A 296 -14.70 21.45 -0.36
CA LYS A 296 -14.92 22.63 0.48
C LYS A 296 -15.29 22.27 1.91
N VAL A 297 -15.95 21.13 2.09
CA VAL A 297 -16.45 20.66 3.39
C VAL A 297 -15.73 19.40 3.86
N ASP A 298 -15.16 18.63 2.93
CA ASP A 298 -14.56 17.32 3.19
C ASP A 298 -13.03 17.35 3.25
N SER A 299 -12.38 18.51 3.07
CA SER A 299 -10.91 18.64 3.16
C SER A 299 -10.35 18.19 4.51
N ASP A 300 -11.18 18.21 5.54
CA ASP A 300 -10.81 17.91 6.92
C ASP A 300 -11.29 16.52 7.35
N ARG A 301 -11.90 15.73 6.45
CA ARG A 301 -12.36 14.37 6.77
C ARG A 301 -11.20 13.57 7.35
N GLY A 302 -11.35 13.16 8.61
CA GLY A 302 -10.49 12.20 9.29
C GLY A 302 -8.99 12.45 9.20
N THR A 303 -8.47 13.64 9.51
CA THR A 303 -7.03 13.69 9.87
C THR A 303 -6.83 12.85 11.14
N TYR A 304 -5.61 12.40 11.43
CA TYR A 304 -5.32 11.63 12.65
C TYR A 304 -5.82 12.34 13.94
N ARG A 305 -5.91 13.68 13.91
CA ARG A 305 -6.42 14.51 15.01
C ARG A 305 -7.96 14.60 15.07
N TYR A 306 -8.64 14.35 13.96
CA TYR A 306 -10.09 14.51 13.79
C TYR A 306 -10.79 13.22 13.38
N VAL A 307 -10.20 12.06 13.68
CA VAL A 307 -10.89 10.77 13.53
C VAL A 307 -12.19 10.84 14.34
N PRO A 308 -13.37 10.78 13.70
CA PRO A 308 -14.63 10.93 14.40
C PRO A 308 -14.83 9.75 15.34
N ASN A 309 -14.87 10.04 16.64
CA ASN A 309 -15.34 9.08 17.64
C ASN A 309 -16.88 9.02 17.57
N GLY A 310 -17.46 7.82 17.63
CA GLY A 310 -18.90 7.65 17.59
C GLY A 310 -19.34 6.25 17.19
N PRO A 311 -20.65 6.03 16.96
CA PRO A 311 -21.21 4.70 16.69
C PRO A 311 -20.56 3.99 15.51
N ASN A 312 -20.21 4.71 14.44
CA ASN A 312 -19.53 4.13 13.27
C ASN A 312 -18.12 3.64 13.59
N TYR A 313 -17.36 4.40 14.41
CA TYR A 313 -16.03 3.98 14.85
C TYR A 313 -16.12 2.79 15.80
N THR A 314 -17.06 2.82 16.75
CA THR A 314 -17.34 1.68 17.65
C THR A 314 -17.69 0.43 16.84
N HIS A 315 -18.63 0.55 15.89
CA HIS A 315 -19.00 -0.54 15.00
C HIS A 315 -17.80 -1.05 14.19
N PHE A 316 -16.98 -0.16 13.63
CA PHE A 316 -15.77 -0.57 12.93
C PHE A 316 -14.81 -1.36 13.83
N ILE A 317 -14.53 -0.89 15.05
CA ILE A 317 -13.67 -1.62 16.00
C ILE A 317 -14.28 -2.99 16.34
N GLU A 318 -15.60 -3.06 16.48
CA GLU A 318 -16.31 -4.28 16.83
C GLU A 318 -16.32 -5.32 15.71
N TYR A 319 -16.39 -4.90 14.44
CA TYR A 319 -16.65 -5.77 13.29
C TYR A 319 -15.64 -5.67 12.14
N ASN A 320 -14.45 -5.09 12.35
CA ASN A 320 -13.42 -5.05 11.31
C ASN A 320 -12.92 -6.45 10.92
N THR A 321 -12.27 -6.53 9.76
CA THR A 321 -11.84 -7.79 9.14
C THR A 321 -10.79 -8.56 9.95
N LEU A 322 -10.08 -7.93 10.90
CA LEU A 322 -9.17 -8.64 11.80
C LEU A 322 -9.91 -9.72 12.61
N LYS A 323 -11.19 -9.46 12.94
CA LYS A 323 -12.04 -10.35 13.74
C LYS A 323 -12.80 -11.38 12.91
N ALA A 324 -12.73 -11.29 11.59
CA ALA A 324 -13.33 -12.29 10.69
C ALA A 324 -12.52 -13.59 10.61
N VAL A 325 -11.38 -13.62 11.31
CA VAL A 325 -10.39 -14.69 11.26
C VAL A 325 -10.10 -15.09 12.70
N ASP A 326 -10.21 -16.39 13.02
CA ASP A 326 -9.86 -16.88 14.36
C ASP A 326 -8.43 -16.47 14.70
N ASN A 327 -8.27 -15.62 15.71
CA ASN A 327 -6.96 -15.24 16.22
C ASN A 327 -6.46 -16.39 17.09
N ASP A 328 -5.62 -17.25 16.54
CA ASP A 328 -4.76 -18.07 17.38
C ASP A 328 -3.69 -17.16 17.98
N GLU A 329 -4.04 -16.49 19.09
CA GLU A 329 -3.12 -15.73 19.95
C GLU A 329 -2.00 -16.60 20.57
N LYS A 330 -1.97 -17.91 20.25
CA LYS A 330 -1.13 -18.91 20.89
C LYS A 330 0.32 -19.00 20.41
N HIS A 331 0.76 -18.21 19.44
CA HIS A 331 2.12 -18.38 18.87
C HIS A 331 3.06 -17.18 18.96
N VAL A 332 2.73 -16.14 19.73
CA VAL A 332 3.64 -15.02 19.97
C VAL A 332 4.77 -15.37 20.98
N GLY A 333 4.80 -16.59 21.51
CA GLY A 333 5.73 -17.01 22.58
C GLY A 333 6.94 -17.87 22.18
N ASP A 334 6.95 -18.51 21.01
CA ASP A 334 7.87 -19.66 20.77
C ASP A 334 9.05 -19.38 19.82
N HIS A 335 9.33 -18.12 19.48
CA HIS A 335 10.42 -17.78 18.54
C HIS A 335 11.48 -16.81 19.07
N LEU A 336 11.67 -16.75 20.39
CA LEU A 336 12.87 -16.17 21.00
C LEU A 336 13.73 -17.28 21.60
N ASP A 337 14.33 -18.12 20.75
CA ASP A 337 15.51 -18.93 21.06
C ASP A 337 16.02 -19.58 19.77
N LEU A 338 16.73 -18.81 18.93
CA LEU A 338 17.75 -19.30 17.99
C LEU A 338 18.80 -18.22 17.72
#